data_AF-A0A6J2PC46-F1
#
_entry.id   AF-A0A6J2PC46-F1
#
_cell.length_a   1.000
_cell.length_b   1.000
_cell.length_c   1.000
_cell.angle_alpha   90.00
_cell.angle_beta   90.00
_cell.angle_gamma   90.00
#
_symmetry.space_group_name_H-M   'P 1'
#
loop_
_entity.id
_entity.type
_entity.pdbx_description
1 polymer ?
#
loop_
_entity_poly.entity_id
_entity_poly.type
_entity_poly.pdbx_seq_one_letter_code
_entity_poly.pdbx_strand_id
1 'polypeptide(L)'
;MAQLVECVPNFSEGRDKQVIDAISAAISGTTGCSMLDVDAGVSTHRTVYTFVGSPEAVVQGALNAARQAFSLIDMSKHSGEHPRTGALDVCPFIPVQNVSMDDCVHCAEVFGEKLAEMLNIPVYLYGEAAQRETRRSLPSVRAGEYEALPDKLKHPDWLPDFGPSVFVPSWGATVTGARKFLIAYNVNLIATKEQAHRIALDIREQGRGKDQPGRLQKVQGMGWFLEEDNIAQVSTNILDYELTPLHAVHQEVCGVAEALQLPVVGSQLVGLVPLKAVLDAADFFIHKERLFIVEEEHKVRLVISKLGLDSLGPFNPKDRIIEYMVRSPEDSRLVSLSLQQFVYSVAARTPAPGGGSVSAAIAALGAALGAMVGQMTYGKRQFENLDGVMRQLIPPFHQAVSELLLMVDADSSAFNSYMTALKLPKKTTEEIKKRETAMQEGLQRAVSVPLALADRISVLWAPLKEMVIYGNIACKSDAQVAAKALETAVFGAYYNITINLKDITDDAFKMATQKRAAVLLQEAKESAAAVLLAADDRK
;
A
#
# COMPACT_ATOMS: atom_id res chain seq x y z
N MET A 1 3.23 -15.69 -7.60
CA MET A 1 2.22 -14.74 -7.07
C MET A 1 1.82 -13.83 -8.20
N ALA A 2 0.58 -13.32 -8.21
CA ALA A 2 0.14 -12.40 -9.27
C ALA A 2 0.97 -11.12 -9.26
N GLN A 3 1.33 -10.64 -10.46
CA GLN A 3 1.93 -9.33 -10.68
C GLN A 3 0.81 -8.32 -10.81
N LEU A 4 0.89 -7.21 -10.07
CA LEU A 4 -0.12 -6.17 -10.10
C LEU A 4 0.52 -4.79 -10.27
N VAL A 5 0.06 -4.11 -11.31
CA VAL A 5 0.39 -2.73 -11.65
C VAL A 5 -0.88 -1.91 -11.50
N GLU A 6 -0.77 -0.72 -10.92
CA GLU A 6 -1.81 0.30 -10.97
C GLU A 6 -1.54 1.22 -12.16
N CYS A 7 -2.59 1.52 -12.92
CA CYS A 7 -2.57 2.49 -14.01
C CYS A 7 -3.62 3.58 -13.72
N VAL A 8 -3.19 4.84 -13.82
CA VAL A 8 -4.02 5.99 -13.38
C VAL A 8 -4.21 7.02 -14.50
N PRO A 9 -4.89 6.72 -15.62
CA PRO A 9 -4.95 7.64 -16.75
C PRO A 9 -5.79 8.89 -16.49
N ASN A 10 -5.17 9.98 -16.96
CA ASN A 10 -5.48 11.40 -16.95
C ASN A 10 -6.41 11.92 -18.03
N PHE A 11 -7.72 11.72 -18.01
CA PHE A 11 -8.55 12.23 -19.11
C PHE A 11 -9.10 13.64 -18.88
N SER A 12 -8.98 14.49 -19.89
CA SER A 12 -9.45 15.88 -19.90
C SER A 12 -10.95 15.95 -20.25
N GLU A 13 -11.76 15.36 -19.39
CA GLU A 13 -13.22 15.41 -19.41
C GLU A 13 -13.71 15.24 -17.97
N GLY A 14 -14.72 15.99 -17.54
CA GLY A 14 -15.22 15.95 -16.16
C GLY A 14 -16.70 16.36 -16.04
N ARG A 15 -17.39 16.51 -17.17
CA ARG A 15 -18.75 17.05 -17.27
C ARG A 15 -19.66 16.11 -18.07
N ASP A 16 -19.21 15.61 -19.21
CA ASP A 16 -19.98 14.69 -20.04
C ASP A 16 -19.89 13.26 -19.52
N LYS A 17 -20.96 12.84 -18.85
CA LYS A 17 -21.07 11.49 -18.30
C LYS A 17 -21.01 10.39 -19.36
N GLN A 18 -21.49 10.63 -20.59
CA GLN A 18 -21.45 9.61 -21.64
C GLN A 18 -20.02 9.33 -22.07
N VAL A 19 -19.20 10.39 -22.17
CA VAL A 19 -17.76 10.25 -22.47
C VAL A 19 -17.06 9.54 -21.32
N ILE A 20 -17.36 9.92 -20.08
CA ILE A 20 -16.74 9.32 -18.90
C ILE A 20 -17.04 7.83 -18.80
N ASP A 21 -18.31 7.46 -18.94
CA ASP A 21 -18.78 6.07 -18.87
C ASP A 21 -18.25 5.23 -20.05
N ALA A 22 -18.14 5.80 -21.25
CA ALA A 22 -17.59 5.11 -22.42
C ALA A 22 -16.11 4.75 -22.23
N ILE A 23 -15.30 5.66 -21.70
CA ILE A 23 -13.88 5.41 -21.39
C ILE A 23 -13.77 4.36 -20.27
N SER A 24 -14.61 4.46 -19.23
CA SER A 24 -14.69 3.49 -18.13
C SER A 24 -15.01 2.07 -18.64
N ALA A 25 -15.98 1.96 -19.55
CA ALA A 25 -16.39 0.70 -20.16
C ALA A 25 -15.27 0.09 -21.03
N ALA A 26 -14.50 0.91 -21.75
CA ALA A 26 -13.37 0.43 -22.55
C ALA A 26 -12.25 -0.20 -21.68
N ILE A 27 -11.99 0.39 -20.51
CA ILE A 27 -11.03 -0.17 -19.53
C ILE A 27 -11.61 -1.45 -18.93
N SER A 28 -12.84 -1.39 -18.42
CA SER A 28 -13.48 -2.51 -17.70
C SER A 28 -13.76 -3.71 -18.61
N GLY A 29 -13.96 -3.49 -19.91
CA GLY A 29 -14.09 -4.54 -20.92
C GLY A 29 -12.77 -5.19 -21.33
N THR A 30 -11.63 -4.70 -20.83
CA THR A 30 -10.31 -5.28 -21.14
C THR A 30 -10.00 -6.43 -20.19
N THR A 31 -9.82 -7.64 -20.75
CA THR A 31 -9.47 -8.85 -19.99
C THR A 31 -8.23 -8.64 -19.12
N GLY A 32 -8.33 -8.98 -17.84
CA GLY A 32 -7.23 -8.86 -16.88
C GLY A 32 -7.08 -7.48 -16.23
N CYS A 33 -7.92 -6.51 -16.58
CA CYS A 33 -8.04 -5.24 -15.86
C CYS A 33 -9.20 -5.30 -14.85
N SER A 34 -9.03 -4.63 -13.71
CA SER A 34 -10.07 -4.40 -12.73
C SER A 34 -10.13 -2.90 -12.45
N MET A 35 -11.25 -2.26 -12.84
CA MET A 35 -11.52 -0.87 -12.50
C MET A 35 -11.68 -0.73 -10.99
N LEU A 36 -10.94 0.19 -10.39
CA LEU A 36 -11.01 0.46 -8.96
C LEU A 36 -11.82 1.72 -8.69
N ASP A 37 -11.52 2.82 -9.40
CA ASP A 37 -12.15 4.10 -9.14
C ASP A 37 -12.22 4.98 -10.39
N VAL A 38 -13.22 5.86 -10.44
CA VAL A 38 -13.40 6.89 -11.47
C VAL A 38 -13.79 8.19 -10.78
N ASP A 39 -12.82 9.08 -10.63
CA ASP A 39 -12.96 10.35 -9.91
C ASP A 39 -13.06 11.51 -10.91
N ALA A 40 -14.28 12.01 -11.13
CA ALA A 40 -14.58 13.07 -12.08
C ALA A 40 -14.82 14.41 -11.37
N GLY A 41 -14.05 15.44 -11.73
CA GLY A 41 -14.22 16.80 -11.22
C GLY A 41 -14.78 17.77 -12.27
N VAL A 42 -15.86 18.46 -11.93
CA VAL A 42 -16.58 19.38 -12.84
C VAL A 42 -15.80 20.67 -13.08
N SER A 43 -15.31 21.30 -12.00
CA SER A 43 -14.49 22.51 -12.08
C SER A 43 -13.09 22.25 -12.61
N THR A 44 -12.47 21.14 -12.20
CA THR A 44 -11.17 20.71 -12.74
C THR A 44 -11.28 20.25 -14.20
N HIS A 45 -12.48 19.88 -14.65
CA HIS A 45 -12.82 19.37 -15.98
C HIS A 45 -11.90 18.22 -16.40
N ARG A 46 -11.69 17.30 -15.47
CA ARG A 46 -10.79 16.15 -15.58
C ARG A 46 -11.38 14.97 -14.83
N THR A 47 -11.14 13.77 -15.37
CA THR A 47 -11.49 12.50 -14.74
C THR A 47 -10.22 11.66 -14.58
N VAL A 48 -10.01 11.21 -13.36
CA VAL A 48 -8.94 10.30 -12.98
C VAL A 48 -9.53 8.90 -12.92
N TYR A 49 -9.08 8.01 -13.80
CA TYR A 49 -9.46 6.61 -13.77
C TYR A 49 -8.35 5.84 -13.06
N THR A 50 -8.71 4.91 -12.19
CA THR A 50 -7.75 4.07 -11.48
C THR A 50 -8.13 2.62 -11.68
N PHE A 51 -7.22 1.82 -12.22
CA PHE A 51 -7.44 0.40 -12.43
C PHE A 51 -6.14 -0.39 -12.23
N VAL A 52 -6.29 -1.68 -11.94
CA VAL A 52 -5.17 -2.59 -11.70
C VAL A 52 -5.23 -3.82 -12.61
N GLY A 53 -4.09 -4.45 -12.84
CA GLY A 53 -3.99 -5.67 -13.62
C GLY A 53 -2.54 -6.16 -13.75
N SER A 54 -2.33 -7.21 -14.54
CA SER A 54 -0.99 -7.62 -14.94
C SER A 54 -0.33 -6.54 -15.82
N PRO A 55 1.02 -6.49 -15.90
CA PRO A 55 1.73 -5.51 -16.74
C PRO A 55 1.17 -5.37 -18.16
N GLU A 56 0.92 -6.50 -18.83
CA GLU A 56 0.37 -6.51 -20.20
C GLU A 56 -1.09 -6.05 -20.25
N ALA A 57 -1.91 -6.49 -19.29
CA ALA A 57 -3.33 -6.16 -19.25
C ALA A 57 -3.53 -4.65 -19.06
N VAL A 58 -2.77 -4.03 -18.14
CA VAL A 58 -2.95 -2.59 -17.85
C VAL A 58 -2.57 -1.71 -19.03
N VAL A 59 -1.53 -2.09 -19.78
CA VAL A 59 -1.14 -1.39 -21.02
C VAL A 59 -2.26 -1.49 -22.05
N GLN A 60 -2.85 -2.68 -22.23
CA GLN A 60 -3.96 -2.87 -23.16
C GLN A 60 -5.20 -2.07 -22.74
N GLY A 61 -5.51 -2.03 -21.45
CA GLY A 61 -6.62 -1.26 -20.90
C GLY A 61 -6.45 0.24 -21.15
N ALA A 62 -5.24 0.76 -20.91
CA ALA A 62 -4.91 2.16 -21.18
C ALA A 62 -5.01 2.51 -22.67
N LEU A 63 -4.54 1.64 -23.58
CA LEU A 63 -4.66 1.84 -25.03
C LEU A 63 -6.12 1.84 -25.49
N ASN A 64 -6.94 0.93 -24.96
CA ASN A 64 -8.37 0.86 -25.27
C ASN A 64 -9.11 2.12 -24.81
N ALA A 65 -8.80 2.60 -23.60
CA ALA A 65 -9.30 3.87 -23.07
C ALA A 65 -8.94 5.06 -23.97
N ALA A 66 -7.66 5.16 -24.36
CA ALA A 66 -7.18 6.24 -25.21
C ALA A 66 -7.84 6.23 -26.59
N ARG A 67 -8.04 5.04 -27.19
CA ARG A 67 -8.75 4.88 -28.47
C ARG A 67 -10.19 5.39 -28.37
N GLN A 68 -10.88 5.08 -27.26
CA GLN A 68 -12.25 5.54 -27.04
C GLN A 68 -12.31 7.06 -26.82
N ALA A 69 -11.38 7.61 -26.04
CA ALA A 69 -11.30 9.06 -25.81
C ALA A 69 -10.98 9.84 -27.10
N PHE A 70 -10.20 9.27 -28.02
CA PHE A 70 -9.76 9.95 -29.24
C PHE A 70 -10.91 10.36 -30.16
N SER A 71 -12.01 9.60 -30.15
CA SER A 71 -13.21 9.93 -30.92
C SER A 71 -14.22 10.79 -30.18
N LEU A 72 -14.06 10.95 -28.86
CA LEU A 72 -15.06 11.57 -27.98
C LEU A 72 -14.63 12.93 -27.43
N ILE A 73 -13.33 13.16 -27.22
CA ILE A 73 -12.79 14.39 -26.63
C ILE A 73 -12.23 15.27 -27.74
N ASP A 74 -12.58 16.56 -27.69
CA ASP A 74 -12.05 17.61 -28.56
C ASP A 74 -11.39 18.70 -27.71
N MET A 75 -10.06 18.60 -27.57
CA MET A 75 -9.27 19.54 -26.77
C MET A 75 -9.36 21.00 -27.23
N SER A 76 -9.72 21.25 -28.50
CA SER A 76 -9.89 22.63 -29.00
C SER A 76 -11.05 23.39 -28.31
N LYS A 77 -11.96 22.65 -27.65
CA LYS A 77 -13.10 23.18 -26.90
C LYS A 77 -12.95 22.98 -25.39
N HIS A 78 -11.86 22.37 -24.93
CA HIS A 78 -11.65 22.03 -23.53
C HIS A 78 -11.04 23.19 -22.75
N SER A 79 -11.63 23.50 -21.60
CA SER A 79 -11.06 24.39 -20.57
C SER A 79 -11.45 23.92 -19.18
N GLY A 80 -10.54 24.00 -18.20
CA GLY A 80 -10.75 23.58 -16.82
C GLY A 80 -9.72 24.19 -15.87
N GLU A 81 -10.01 24.18 -14.57
CA GLU A 81 -9.12 24.74 -13.54
C GLU A 81 -7.82 23.94 -13.35
N HIS A 82 -7.85 22.65 -13.71
CA HIS A 82 -6.68 21.81 -13.62
C HIS A 82 -5.84 21.94 -14.90
N PRO A 83 -4.53 22.19 -14.81
CA PRO A 83 -3.72 22.36 -16.00
C PRO A 83 -3.68 21.05 -16.82
N ARG A 84 -3.58 21.15 -18.14
CA ARG A 84 -3.66 19.97 -19.04
C ARG A 84 -2.93 20.18 -20.37
N THR A 85 -2.34 19.13 -20.94
CA THR A 85 -1.70 19.18 -22.26
C THR A 85 -2.39 18.35 -23.33
N GLY A 86 -3.30 17.45 -22.97
CA GLY A 86 -4.01 16.65 -23.95
C GLY A 86 -5.25 15.95 -23.42
N ALA A 87 -5.99 15.31 -24.33
CA ALA A 87 -7.21 14.57 -24.01
C ALA A 87 -6.92 13.44 -23.02
N LEU A 88 -5.78 12.75 -23.21
CA LEU A 88 -5.11 11.98 -22.16
C LEU A 88 -3.84 12.74 -21.75
N ASP A 89 -3.92 13.50 -20.66
CA ASP A 89 -2.85 14.37 -20.15
C ASP A 89 -1.65 13.56 -19.66
N VAL A 90 -1.87 12.67 -18.67
CA VAL A 90 -0.84 11.79 -18.13
C VAL A 90 -1.37 10.38 -17.85
N CYS A 91 -0.61 9.35 -18.22
CA CYS A 91 -0.91 7.95 -18.01
C CYS A 91 0.26 7.25 -17.29
N PRO A 92 0.29 7.25 -15.94
CA PRO A 92 1.34 6.62 -15.17
C PRO A 92 1.07 5.15 -14.85
N PHE A 93 2.15 4.38 -14.73
CA PHE A 93 2.17 3.00 -14.25
C PHE A 93 2.91 2.93 -12.91
N ILE A 94 2.30 2.31 -11.90
CA ILE A 94 2.80 2.28 -10.52
C ILE A 94 2.88 0.83 -10.03
N PRO A 95 3.99 0.41 -9.39
CA PRO A 95 4.10 -0.93 -8.85
C PRO A 95 3.21 -1.10 -7.62
N VAL A 96 2.38 -2.15 -7.59
CA VAL A 96 1.52 -2.48 -6.44
C VAL A 96 1.99 -3.76 -5.76
N GLN A 97 2.08 -4.86 -6.50
CA GLN A 97 2.38 -6.17 -5.91
C GLN A 97 3.24 -7.03 -6.85
N ASN A 98 4.37 -7.54 -6.34
CA ASN A 98 5.31 -8.39 -7.09
C ASN A 98 5.77 -7.81 -8.44
N VAL A 99 5.86 -6.49 -8.52
CA VAL A 99 6.29 -5.73 -9.71
C VAL A 99 7.35 -4.73 -9.26
N SER A 100 8.43 -4.63 -10.03
CA SER A 100 9.51 -3.66 -9.80
C SER A 100 9.21 -2.33 -10.48
N MET A 101 9.97 -1.28 -10.14
CA MET A 101 9.88 -0.02 -10.88
C MET A 101 10.26 -0.20 -12.35
N ASP A 102 11.25 -1.06 -12.65
CA ASP A 102 11.72 -1.33 -14.02
C ASP A 102 10.62 -1.97 -14.87
N ASP A 103 9.83 -2.88 -14.30
CA ASP A 103 8.66 -3.45 -14.97
C ASP A 103 7.63 -2.36 -15.34
N CYS A 104 7.40 -1.39 -14.44
CA CYS A 104 6.51 -0.26 -14.72
C CYS A 104 7.08 0.72 -15.76
N VAL A 105 8.39 0.95 -15.77
CA VAL A 105 9.07 1.72 -16.82
C VAL A 105 8.85 1.04 -18.17
N HIS A 106 9.02 -0.29 -18.23
CA HIS A 106 8.75 -1.05 -19.44
C HIS A 106 7.29 -0.92 -19.90
N CYS A 107 6.31 -0.98 -18.98
CA CYS A 107 4.90 -0.72 -19.32
C CYS A 107 4.70 0.67 -19.94
N ALA A 108 5.35 1.70 -19.39
CA ALA A 108 5.23 3.06 -19.89
C ALA A 108 5.82 3.23 -21.31
N GLU A 109 6.97 2.59 -21.58
CA GLU A 109 7.60 2.55 -22.90
C GLU A 109 6.70 1.87 -23.92
N VAL A 110 6.22 0.65 -23.61
CA VAL A 110 5.35 -0.12 -24.52
C VAL A 110 4.03 0.60 -24.77
N PHE A 111 3.43 1.22 -23.74
CA PHE A 111 2.25 2.04 -23.90
C PHE A 111 2.53 3.26 -24.78
N GLY A 112 3.63 3.97 -24.54
CA GLY A 112 3.98 5.19 -25.27
C GLY A 112 4.21 4.95 -26.77
N GLU A 113 4.97 3.91 -27.11
CA GLU A 113 5.24 3.49 -28.48
C GLU A 113 3.93 3.12 -29.20
N LYS A 114 3.15 2.19 -28.64
CA LYS A 114 1.90 1.72 -29.26
C LYS A 114 0.84 2.81 -29.37
N LEU A 115 0.75 3.70 -28.38
CA LEU A 115 -0.20 4.82 -28.40
C LEU A 115 0.15 5.79 -29.54
N ALA A 116 1.42 6.14 -29.65
CA ALA A 116 1.92 7.03 -30.68
C ALA A 116 1.70 6.45 -32.09
N GLU A 117 1.95 5.16 -32.29
CA GLU A 117 1.67 4.46 -33.55
C GLU A 117 0.17 4.42 -33.88
N MET A 118 -0.66 4.16 -32.86
CA MET A 118 -2.10 4.00 -33.03
C MET A 118 -2.81 5.31 -33.39
N LEU A 119 -2.42 6.42 -32.76
CA LEU A 119 -3.12 7.70 -32.87
C LEU A 119 -2.35 8.78 -33.65
N ASN A 120 -1.09 8.51 -33.99
CA ASN A 120 -0.19 9.45 -34.68
C ASN A 120 -0.07 10.81 -33.95
N ILE A 121 0.22 10.75 -32.65
CA ILE A 121 0.31 11.89 -31.72
C ILE A 121 1.69 11.97 -31.06
N PRO A 122 2.10 13.14 -30.55
CA PRO A 122 3.31 13.28 -29.75
C PRO A 122 3.11 12.72 -28.34
N VAL A 123 4.03 11.82 -27.92
CA VAL A 123 4.04 11.23 -26.58
C VAL A 123 5.40 11.47 -25.90
N TYR A 124 5.35 11.86 -24.63
CA TYR A 124 6.54 12.12 -23.81
C TYR A 124 6.65 11.15 -22.64
N LEU A 125 7.88 10.73 -22.33
CA LEU A 125 8.17 9.95 -21.15
C LEU A 125 8.52 10.86 -19.95
N TYR A 126 7.95 10.57 -18.78
CA TYR A 126 8.21 11.31 -17.53
C TYR A 126 8.51 10.38 -16.36
N GLY A 127 8.88 10.97 -15.22
CA GLY A 127 9.13 10.23 -13.98
C GLY A 127 10.34 9.31 -14.12
N GLU A 128 10.24 8.09 -13.61
CA GLU A 128 11.31 7.09 -13.69
C GLU A 128 11.53 6.57 -15.12
N ALA A 129 10.61 6.83 -16.06
CA ALA A 129 10.77 6.49 -17.47
C ALA A 129 11.39 7.63 -18.30
N ALA A 130 11.64 8.80 -17.71
CA ALA A 130 12.14 9.96 -18.45
C ALA A 130 13.57 9.71 -18.98
N GLN A 131 13.79 9.85 -20.28
CA GLN A 131 15.13 9.75 -20.89
C GLN A 131 15.98 11.01 -20.69
N ARG A 132 15.35 12.12 -20.30
CA ARG A 132 16.00 13.41 -20.06
C ARG A 132 15.61 13.89 -18.66
N GLU A 133 16.58 14.36 -17.89
CA GLU A 133 16.34 14.85 -16.52
C GLU A 133 15.31 16.01 -16.51
N THR A 134 15.31 16.84 -17.56
CA THR A 134 14.35 17.94 -17.72
C THR A 134 12.89 17.49 -17.86
N ARG A 135 12.64 16.22 -18.20
CA ARG A 135 11.31 15.62 -18.37
C ARG A 135 10.86 14.80 -17.16
N ARG A 136 11.72 14.62 -16.15
CA ARG A 136 11.38 13.83 -14.96
C ARG A 136 10.18 14.41 -14.21
N SER A 137 10.10 15.73 -14.13
CA SER A 137 8.99 16.45 -13.48
C SER A 137 7.82 16.68 -14.44
N LEU A 138 6.64 16.12 -14.14
CA LEU A 138 5.43 16.31 -14.94
C LEU A 138 5.06 17.79 -15.16
N PRO A 139 5.07 18.68 -14.15
CA PRO A 139 4.85 20.11 -14.37
C PRO A 139 5.82 20.76 -15.37
N SER A 140 7.05 20.25 -15.49
CA SER A 140 8.02 20.76 -16.47
C SER A 140 7.59 20.38 -17.87
N VAL A 141 7.20 19.12 -18.10
CA VAL A 141 6.67 18.64 -19.38
C VAL A 141 5.41 19.41 -19.78
N ARG A 142 4.54 19.69 -18.80
CA ARG A 142 3.26 20.41 -18.97
C ARG A 142 3.37 21.93 -19.01
N ALA A 143 4.58 22.49 -18.97
CA ALA A 143 4.75 23.94 -18.99
C ALA A 143 4.11 24.55 -20.25
N GLY A 144 3.21 25.53 -20.04
CA GLY A 144 2.44 26.17 -21.10
C GLY A 144 1.21 25.40 -21.60
N GLU A 145 0.92 24.23 -21.01
CA GLU A 145 -0.32 23.47 -21.24
C GLU A 145 -0.56 23.11 -22.73
N TYR A 146 -1.83 22.93 -23.11
CA TYR A 146 -2.27 22.64 -24.47
C TYR A 146 -1.88 23.74 -25.46
N GLU A 147 -2.03 25.01 -25.04
CA GLU A 147 -1.84 26.19 -25.89
C GLU A 147 -0.39 26.37 -26.35
N ALA A 148 0.59 25.90 -25.57
CA ALA A 148 2.00 26.00 -25.94
C ALA A 148 2.47 24.89 -26.91
N LEU A 149 1.69 23.83 -27.12
CA LEU A 149 2.12 22.69 -27.94
C LEU A 149 2.44 23.04 -29.41
N PRO A 150 1.66 23.88 -30.12
CA PRO A 150 1.96 24.23 -31.51
C PRO A 150 3.34 24.84 -31.70
N ASP A 151 3.86 25.56 -30.71
CA ASP A 151 5.19 26.17 -30.75
C ASP A 151 6.25 25.25 -30.12
N LYS A 152 5.96 24.60 -29.00
CA LYS A 152 6.88 23.64 -28.36
C LYS A 152 7.31 22.54 -29.31
N LEU A 153 6.39 21.95 -30.08
CA LEU A 153 6.70 20.84 -31.00
C LEU A 153 7.65 21.22 -32.14
N LYS A 154 7.85 22.51 -32.42
CA LYS A 154 8.80 23.00 -33.42
C LYS A 154 10.24 23.05 -32.88
N HIS A 155 10.42 23.02 -31.57
CA HIS A 155 11.73 23.17 -30.95
C HIS A 155 12.44 21.81 -30.76
N PRO A 156 13.73 21.68 -31.11
CA PRO A 156 14.49 20.44 -30.96
C PRO A 156 14.51 19.86 -29.54
N ASP A 157 14.51 20.73 -28.52
CA ASP A 157 14.52 20.33 -27.11
C ASP A 157 13.21 19.65 -26.68
N TRP A 158 12.15 19.87 -27.44
CA TRP A 158 10.78 19.41 -27.20
C TRP A 158 10.33 18.36 -28.22
N LEU A 159 11.26 17.72 -28.94
CA LEU A 159 10.90 16.55 -29.75
C LEU A 159 10.32 15.44 -28.85
N PRO A 160 9.16 14.84 -29.21
CA PRO A 160 8.55 13.79 -28.41
C PRO A 160 9.46 12.56 -28.32
N ASP A 161 9.30 11.78 -27.25
CA ASP A 161 10.04 10.52 -27.09
C ASP A 161 9.47 9.44 -28.01
N PHE A 162 8.15 9.45 -28.25
CA PHE A 162 7.47 8.62 -29.25
C PHE A 162 6.51 9.43 -30.12
N GLY A 163 6.33 8.99 -31.36
CA GLY A 163 5.41 9.59 -32.32
C GLY A 163 5.96 10.82 -33.04
N PRO A 164 5.18 11.41 -33.96
CA PRO A 164 5.61 12.55 -34.74
C PRO A 164 5.55 13.84 -33.93
N SER A 165 6.40 14.82 -34.27
CA SER A 165 6.31 16.20 -33.78
C SER A 165 5.19 16.99 -34.49
N VAL A 166 3.99 16.42 -34.55
CA VAL A 166 2.82 17.00 -35.22
C VAL A 166 1.77 17.37 -34.18
N PHE A 167 1.25 18.60 -34.27
CA PHE A 167 0.16 19.04 -33.39
C PHE A 167 -1.18 18.51 -33.90
N VAL A 168 -1.90 17.78 -33.04
CA VAL A 168 -3.24 17.25 -33.31
C VAL A 168 -4.26 18.04 -32.47
N PRO A 169 -5.03 18.98 -33.05
CA PRO A 169 -5.85 19.91 -32.26
C PRO A 169 -6.89 19.24 -31.34
N SER A 170 -7.52 18.16 -31.78
CA SER A 170 -8.50 17.44 -30.95
C SER A 170 -7.88 16.72 -29.75
N TRP A 171 -6.56 16.45 -29.79
CA TRP A 171 -5.89 15.61 -28.80
C TRP A 171 -4.85 16.33 -27.94
N GLY A 172 -4.01 17.20 -28.51
CA GLY A 172 -2.83 17.74 -27.83
C GLY A 172 -1.68 16.73 -27.77
N ALA A 173 -1.06 16.59 -26.59
CA ALA A 173 0.04 15.65 -26.34
C ALA A 173 -0.20 14.81 -25.09
N THR A 174 0.27 13.57 -25.09
CA THR A 174 0.14 12.66 -23.95
C THR A 174 1.49 12.46 -23.26
N VAL A 175 1.46 12.40 -21.94
CA VAL A 175 2.62 12.05 -21.12
C VAL A 175 2.40 10.65 -20.52
N THR A 176 3.40 9.78 -20.58
CA THR A 176 3.35 8.46 -19.93
C THR A 176 4.63 8.22 -19.14
N GLY A 177 4.57 7.38 -18.11
CA GLY A 177 5.75 7.13 -17.30
C GLY A 177 5.50 6.17 -16.15
N ALA A 178 6.56 5.91 -15.39
CA ALA A 178 6.49 5.16 -14.16
C ALA A 178 6.84 6.04 -12.97
N ARG A 179 6.20 5.81 -11.83
CA ARG A 179 6.47 6.54 -10.58
C ARG A 179 6.09 5.73 -9.36
N LYS A 180 6.57 6.17 -8.20
CA LYS A 180 6.03 5.74 -6.91
C LYS A 180 4.54 6.11 -6.80
N PHE A 181 3.86 5.45 -5.85
CA PHE A 181 2.50 5.80 -5.48
C PHE A 181 2.45 7.27 -5.05
N LEU A 182 1.50 8.01 -5.61
CA LEU A 182 1.32 9.44 -5.39
C LEU A 182 -0.03 9.63 -4.74
N ILE A 183 -0.08 10.39 -3.66
CA ILE A 183 -1.34 10.71 -2.97
C ILE A 183 -1.77 12.11 -3.40
N ALA A 184 -2.89 12.21 -4.09
CA ALA A 184 -3.52 13.49 -4.42
C ALA A 184 -4.38 13.93 -3.22
N TYR A 185 -3.96 15.00 -2.56
CA TYR A 185 -4.48 15.44 -1.28
C TYR A 185 -4.80 16.93 -1.30
N ASN A 186 -6.07 17.27 -1.15
CA ASN A 186 -6.57 18.64 -1.19
C ASN A 186 -7.01 19.06 0.21
N VAL A 187 -6.50 20.17 0.72
CA VAL A 187 -6.92 20.73 2.02
C VAL A 187 -7.88 21.89 1.78
N ASN A 188 -9.03 21.84 2.45
CA ASN A 188 -10.14 22.76 2.23
C ASN A 188 -10.02 24.01 3.09
N LEU A 189 -10.27 25.18 2.50
CA LEU A 189 -10.16 26.48 3.15
C LEU A 189 -11.39 27.33 2.88
N ILE A 190 -11.90 28.04 3.89
CA ILE A 190 -12.79 29.18 3.65
C ILE A 190 -11.89 30.40 3.39
N ALA A 191 -11.46 30.54 2.14
CA ALA A 191 -10.51 31.54 1.68
C ALA A 191 -10.70 31.84 0.18
N THR A 192 -9.91 32.76 -0.37
CA THR A 192 -9.85 32.98 -1.82
C THR A 192 -8.86 32.04 -2.50
N LYS A 193 -8.98 31.89 -3.83
CA LYS A 193 -8.02 31.14 -4.66
C LYS A 193 -6.58 31.64 -4.48
N GLU A 194 -6.37 32.95 -4.41
CA GLU A 194 -5.06 33.57 -4.26
C GLU A 194 -4.44 33.24 -2.90
N GLN A 195 -5.25 33.22 -1.85
CA GLN A 195 -4.80 32.85 -0.50
C GLN A 195 -4.44 31.37 -0.42
N ALA A 196 -5.28 30.49 -0.96
CA ALA A 196 -4.97 29.06 -1.06
C ALA A 196 -3.71 28.82 -1.90
N HIS A 197 -3.55 29.55 -3.02
CA HIS A 197 -2.37 29.42 -3.87
C HIS A 197 -1.11 29.90 -3.15
N ARG A 198 -1.19 31.01 -2.39
CA ARG A 198 -0.09 31.47 -1.53
C ARG A 198 0.34 30.39 -0.54
N ILE A 199 -0.60 29.70 0.11
CA ILE A 199 -0.27 28.60 1.02
C ILE A 199 0.41 27.46 0.26
N ALA A 200 -0.11 27.09 -0.91
CA ALA A 200 0.48 26.05 -1.76
C ALA A 200 1.94 26.37 -2.15
N LEU A 201 2.24 27.65 -2.44
CA LEU A 201 3.60 28.11 -2.74
C LEU A 201 4.54 27.98 -1.53
N ASP A 202 4.05 28.15 -0.31
CA ASP A 202 4.88 28.08 0.90
C ASP A 202 5.20 26.64 1.31
N ILE A 203 4.33 25.68 0.98
CA ILE A 203 4.51 24.27 1.35
C ILE A 203 5.24 23.46 0.27
N ARG A 204 4.97 23.68 -1.03
CA ARG A 204 5.47 22.81 -2.10
C ARG A 204 6.99 22.94 -2.28
N GLU A 205 7.67 21.86 -2.67
CA GLU A 205 9.13 21.80 -2.77
C GLU A 205 9.72 22.92 -3.65
N GLN A 206 9.11 23.18 -4.81
CA GLN A 206 9.55 24.24 -5.74
C GLN A 206 9.41 25.66 -5.14
N GLY A 207 8.57 25.81 -4.13
CA GLY A 207 8.30 27.08 -3.48
C GLY A 207 7.74 28.15 -4.41
N ARG A 208 8.19 29.39 -4.19
CA ARG A 208 7.83 30.59 -4.97
C ARG A 208 8.75 30.85 -6.16
N GLY A 209 9.84 30.08 -6.28
CA GLY A 209 10.86 30.25 -7.30
C GLY A 209 12.13 29.48 -6.93
N LYS A 210 13.12 29.45 -7.84
CA LYS A 210 14.35 28.65 -7.66
C LYS A 210 15.12 28.95 -6.37
N ASP A 211 15.10 30.20 -5.91
CA ASP A 211 15.84 30.66 -4.74
C ASP A 211 15.02 30.67 -3.43
N GLN A 212 13.75 30.29 -3.51
CA GLN A 212 12.82 30.30 -2.38
C GLN A 212 11.99 29.00 -2.38
N PRO A 213 12.62 27.85 -2.03
CA PRO A 213 11.92 26.58 -1.92
C PRO A 213 10.89 26.63 -0.79
N GLY A 214 9.85 25.80 -0.91
CA GLY A 214 8.86 25.64 0.16
C GLY A 214 9.35 24.70 1.26
N ARG A 215 8.46 24.44 2.22
CA ARG A 215 8.81 23.71 3.46
C ARG A 215 8.90 22.19 3.28
N LEU A 216 8.15 21.61 2.35
CA LEU A 216 7.99 20.16 2.23
C LEU A 216 8.68 19.63 0.99
N GLN A 217 9.55 18.64 1.19
CA GLN A 217 10.17 17.89 0.11
C GLN A 217 9.16 16.91 -0.50
N LYS A 218 9.31 16.60 -1.80
CA LYS A 218 8.45 15.66 -2.52
C LYS A 218 6.96 16.00 -2.44
N VAL A 219 6.64 17.28 -2.31
CA VAL A 219 5.29 17.81 -2.38
C VAL A 219 5.21 18.81 -3.52
N GLN A 220 4.29 18.59 -4.44
CA GLN A 220 3.88 19.57 -5.43
C GLN A 220 2.51 20.11 -5.04
N GLY A 221 2.19 21.34 -5.42
CA GLY A 221 0.88 21.87 -5.11
C GLY A 221 0.57 23.22 -5.76
N MET A 222 -0.72 23.54 -5.77
CA MET A 222 -1.28 24.80 -6.22
C MET A 222 -2.59 25.08 -5.49
N GLY A 223 -2.99 26.35 -5.43
CA GLY A 223 -4.33 26.73 -5.00
C GLY A 223 -5.30 26.83 -6.16
N TRP A 224 -6.51 26.34 -5.96
CA TRP A 224 -7.65 26.52 -6.86
C TRP A 224 -8.95 26.77 -6.07
N PHE A 225 -10.05 26.93 -6.80
CA PHE A 225 -11.39 27.14 -6.24
C PHE A 225 -12.36 26.14 -6.88
N LEU A 226 -13.17 25.49 -6.06
CA LEU A 226 -14.27 24.63 -6.51
C LEU A 226 -15.55 25.46 -6.48
N GLU A 227 -16.10 25.76 -7.66
CA GLU A 227 -17.33 26.55 -7.79
C GLU A 227 -18.56 25.80 -7.26
N GLU A 228 -18.60 24.47 -7.45
CA GLU A 228 -19.69 23.60 -7.04
C GLU A 228 -19.88 23.54 -5.52
N ASP A 229 -18.78 23.64 -4.77
CA ASP A 229 -18.75 23.59 -3.31
C ASP A 229 -18.51 24.97 -2.68
N ASN A 230 -18.29 26.01 -3.51
CA ASN A 230 -17.94 27.36 -3.09
C ASN A 230 -16.78 27.40 -2.07
N ILE A 231 -15.68 26.71 -2.39
CA ILE A 231 -14.56 26.50 -1.48
C ILE A 231 -13.20 26.62 -2.16
N ALA A 232 -12.22 27.22 -1.48
CA ALA A 232 -10.84 27.21 -1.93
C ALA A 232 -10.13 25.96 -1.44
N GLN A 233 -9.19 25.44 -2.24
CA GLN A 233 -8.37 24.29 -1.84
C GLN A 233 -6.89 24.56 -2.06
N VAL A 234 -6.08 24.09 -1.11
CA VAL A 234 -4.66 23.82 -1.34
C VAL A 234 -4.58 22.41 -1.91
N SER A 235 -4.48 22.29 -3.23
CA SER A 235 -4.30 21.01 -3.88
C SER A 235 -2.84 20.61 -3.87
N THR A 236 -2.56 19.40 -3.38
CA THR A 236 -1.21 18.86 -3.30
C THR A 236 -1.10 17.46 -3.87
N ASN A 237 0.07 17.17 -4.43
CA ASN A 237 0.51 15.84 -4.80
C ASN A 237 1.67 15.47 -3.89
N ILE A 238 1.47 14.45 -3.05
CA ILE A 238 2.51 13.85 -2.22
C ILE A 238 3.20 12.78 -3.07
N LEU A 239 4.40 13.09 -3.54
CA LEU A 239 5.15 12.24 -4.48
C LEU A 239 5.83 11.05 -3.78
N ASP A 240 6.09 11.19 -2.48
CA ASP A 240 6.66 10.15 -1.64
C ASP A 240 6.13 10.30 -0.20
N TYR A 241 5.10 9.51 0.13
CA TYR A 241 4.43 9.60 1.43
C TYR A 241 5.26 9.02 2.58
N GLU A 242 6.33 8.25 2.28
CA GLU A 242 7.25 7.76 3.30
C GLU A 242 8.22 8.86 3.73
N LEU A 243 8.61 9.75 2.81
CA LEU A 243 9.44 10.91 3.11
C LEU A 243 8.62 12.06 3.72
N THR A 244 7.48 12.40 3.11
CA THR A 244 6.58 13.45 3.59
C THR A 244 5.19 12.86 3.82
N PRO A 245 4.90 12.42 5.06
CA PRO A 245 3.64 11.77 5.40
C PRO A 245 2.42 12.66 5.19
N LEU A 246 1.28 12.01 4.95
CA LEU A 246 -0.03 12.66 4.73
C LEU A 246 -0.36 13.69 5.82
N HIS A 247 -0.17 13.33 7.09
CA HIS A 247 -0.44 14.21 8.22
C HIS A 247 0.49 15.43 8.25
N ALA A 248 1.74 15.30 7.81
CA ALA A 248 2.70 16.40 7.80
C ALA A 248 2.27 17.50 6.82
N VAL A 249 1.80 17.11 5.63
CA VAL A 249 1.23 18.06 4.65
C VAL A 249 0.03 18.80 5.25
N HIS A 250 -0.91 18.07 5.86
CA HIS A 250 -2.07 18.68 6.48
C HIS A 250 -1.69 19.66 7.60
N GLN A 251 -0.78 19.26 8.50
CA GLN A 251 -0.36 20.10 9.62
C GLN A 251 0.36 21.37 9.16
N GLU A 252 1.20 21.30 8.13
CA GLU A 252 1.85 22.50 7.57
C GLU A 252 0.84 23.44 6.91
N VAL A 253 -0.12 22.91 6.15
CA VAL A 253 -1.20 23.74 5.58
C VAL A 253 -1.98 24.43 6.70
N CYS A 254 -2.37 23.68 7.74
CA CYS A 254 -3.05 24.25 8.91
C CYS A 254 -2.22 25.34 9.59
N GLY A 255 -0.92 25.12 9.80
CA GLY A 255 -0.04 26.11 10.43
C GLY A 255 0.12 27.39 9.61
N VAL A 256 0.25 27.29 8.28
CA VAL A 256 0.33 28.48 7.41
C VAL A 256 -1.03 29.19 7.34
N ALA A 257 -2.14 28.45 7.26
CA ALA A 257 -3.49 29.01 7.25
C ALA A 257 -3.81 29.74 8.56
N GLU A 258 -3.45 29.17 9.72
CA GLU A 258 -3.60 29.78 11.03
C GLU A 258 -2.81 31.09 11.15
N ALA A 259 -1.57 31.12 10.64
CA ALA A 259 -0.77 32.35 10.58
C ALA A 259 -1.40 33.45 9.70
N LEU A 260 -2.24 33.06 8.73
CA LEU A 260 -3.02 33.96 7.88
C LEU A 260 -4.45 34.20 8.39
N GLN A 261 -4.82 33.61 9.54
CA GLN A 261 -6.17 33.66 10.12
C GLN A 261 -7.26 33.10 9.18
N LEU A 262 -6.92 32.06 8.41
CA LEU A 262 -7.82 31.39 7.49
C LEU A 262 -8.26 30.04 8.07
N PRO A 263 -9.56 29.72 8.10
CA PRO A 263 -10.04 28.46 8.65
C PRO A 263 -9.84 27.32 7.64
N VAL A 264 -9.22 26.23 8.12
CA VAL A 264 -9.19 24.93 7.43
C VAL A 264 -10.44 24.14 7.80
N VAL A 265 -11.12 23.58 6.82
CA VAL A 265 -12.42 22.89 6.98
C VAL A 265 -12.39 21.48 6.41
N GLY A 266 -11.37 20.72 6.81
CA GLY A 266 -11.17 19.34 6.38
C GLY A 266 -10.34 19.22 5.11
N SER A 267 -10.44 18.07 4.47
CA SER A 267 -9.67 17.74 3.27
C SER A 267 -10.36 16.68 2.43
N GLN A 268 -9.76 16.40 1.28
CA GLN A 268 -10.23 15.39 0.35
C GLN A 268 -9.01 14.65 -0.21
N LEU A 269 -9.07 13.32 -0.19
CA LEU A 269 -8.24 12.50 -1.05
C LEU A 269 -8.91 12.40 -2.42
N VAL A 270 -8.13 12.47 -3.50
CA VAL A 270 -8.59 12.25 -4.88
C VAL A 270 -8.03 10.90 -5.34
N GLY A 271 -8.88 10.02 -5.84
CA GLY A 271 -8.51 8.64 -6.14
C GLY A 271 -8.23 7.79 -4.89
N LEU A 272 -7.24 6.90 -4.99
CA LEU A 272 -6.88 5.90 -3.98
C LEU A 272 -5.74 6.34 -3.05
N VAL A 273 -5.63 5.67 -1.90
CA VAL A 273 -4.55 5.87 -0.92
C VAL A 273 -3.97 4.54 -0.42
N PRO A 274 -2.67 4.43 -0.16
CA PRO A 274 -2.09 3.25 0.49
C PRO A 274 -2.48 3.19 1.96
N LEU A 275 -2.80 2.01 2.46
CA LEU A 275 -3.15 1.76 3.86
C LEU A 275 -2.04 2.26 4.78
N LYS A 276 -0.77 2.03 4.42
CA LYS A 276 0.39 2.50 5.18
C LYS A 276 0.35 4.01 5.43
N ALA A 277 0.05 4.82 4.42
CA ALA A 277 -0.03 6.28 4.56
C ALA A 277 -1.11 6.72 5.56
N VAL A 278 -2.22 5.99 5.60
CA VAL A 278 -3.29 6.21 6.59
C VAL A 278 -2.85 5.75 7.99
N LEU A 279 -2.24 4.57 8.13
CA LEU A 279 -1.80 4.05 9.41
C LEU A 279 -0.67 4.90 10.03
N ASP A 280 0.29 5.37 9.24
CA ASP A 280 1.34 6.28 9.68
C ASP A 280 0.76 7.61 10.20
N ALA A 281 -0.30 8.11 9.54
CA ALA A 281 -1.05 9.27 10.03
C ALA A 281 -1.81 8.97 11.33
N ALA A 282 -2.39 7.78 11.47
CA ALA A 282 -3.07 7.38 12.69
C ALA A 282 -2.09 7.32 13.87
N ASP A 283 -0.93 6.69 13.68
CA ASP A 283 0.09 6.56 14.71
C ASP A 283 0.63 7.93 15.15
N PHE A 284 0.79 8.87 14.22
CA PHE A 284 1.10 10.26 14.54
C PHE A 284 0.07 10.90 15.48
N PHE A 285 -1.23 10.83 15.14
CA PHE A 285 -2.27 11.42 15.99
C PHE A 285 -2.43 10.70 17.33
N ILE A 286 -2.28 9.37 17.35
CA ILE A 286 -2.28 8.57 18.59
C ILE A 286 -1.16 9.04 19.52
N HIS A 287 0.05 9.23 19.01
CA HIS A 287 1.18 9.71 19.79
C HIS A 287 1.01 11.17 20.25
N LYS A 288 0.65 12.07 19.32
CA LYS A 288 0.50 13.50 19.59
C LYS A 288 -0.57 13.77 20.65
N GLU A 289 -1.67 13.04 20.60
CA GLU A 289 -2.82 13.23 21.50
C GLU A 289 -2.88 12.25 22.66
N ARG A 290 -1.86 11.37 22.80
CA ARG A 290 -1.75 10.37 23.88
C ARG A 290 -2.97 9.43 23.95
N LEU A 291 -3.47 9.05 22.79
CA LEU A 291 -4.60 8.12 22.65
C LEU A 291 -4.12 6.67 22.81
N PHE A 292 -5.08 5.74 22.89
CA PHE A 292 -4.81 4.32 22.78
C PHE A 292 -5.83 3.68 21.86
N ILE A 293 -5.39 3.42 20.63
CA ILE A 293 -6.20 2.85 19.56
C ILE A 293 -5.34 1.78 18.90
N VAL A 294 -5.82 0.53 18.95
CA VAL A 294 -5.06 -0.63 18.50
C VAL A 294 -5.66 -1.21 17.22
N GLU A 295 -6.98 -1.32 17.17
CA GLU A 295 -7.74 -1.83 16.02
C GLU A 295 -7.53 -0.97 14.77
N GLU A 296 -7.18 -1.62 13.66
CA GLU A 296 -6.90 -0.97 12.37
C GLU A 296 -8.08 -0.12 11.89
N GLU A 297 -9.31 -0.64 12.00
CA GLU A 297 -10.53 0.09 11.60
C GLU A 297 -10.68 1.41 12.38
N HIS A 298 -10.36 1.40 13.67
CA HIS A 298 -10.43 2.60 14.50
C HIS A 298 -9.30 3.58 14.19
N LYS A 299 -8.11 3.09 13.82
CA LYS A 299 -7.01 3.93 13.33
C LYS A 299 -7.41 4.67 12.04
N VAL A 300 -8.01 3.95 11.09
CA VAL A 300 -8.53 4.55 9.86
C VAL A 300 -9.61 5.59 10.17
N ARG A 301 -10.56 5.25 11.06
CA ARG A 301 -11.63 6.17 11.49
C ARG A 301 -11.08 7.43 12.16
N LEU A 302 -10.03 7.30 12.98
CA LEU A 302 -9.35 8.44 13.60
C LEU A 302 -8.80 9.38 12.52
N VAL A 303 -8.12 8.85 11.51
CA VAL A 303 -7.50 9.67 10.46
C VAL A 303 -8.54 10.38 9.61
N ILE A 304 -9.63 9.69 9.24
CA ILE A 304 -10.76 10.31 8.53
C ILE A 304 -11.27 11.52 9.31
N SER A 305 -11.51 11.35 10.62
CA SER A 305 -11.98 12.44 11.48
C SER A 305 -10.94 13.55 11.65
N LYS A 306 -9.66 13.22 11.86
CA LYS A 306 -8.60 14.20 12.15
C LYS A 306 -8.20 15.04 10.96
N LEU A 307 -8.25 14.47 9.76
CA LEU A 307 -7.97 15.18 8.52
C LEU A 307 -9.25 15.73 7.88
N GLY A 308 -10.43 15.31 8.34
CA GLY A 308 -11.72 15.65 7.74
C GLY A 308 -11.84 15.14 6.30
N LEU A 309 -11.41 13.90 6.04
CA LEU A 309 -11.37 13.29 4.70
C LEU A 309 -12.76 13.16 4.06
N ASP A 310 -13.81 13.27 4.86
CA ASP A 310 -15.21 13.15 4.50
C ASP A 310 -15.91 14.52 4.30
N SER A 311 -15.14 15.61 4.26
CA SER A 311 -15.68 16.98 4.27
C SER A 311 -16.44 17.39 3.01
N LEU A 312 -16.08 16.87 1.83
CA LEU A 312 -16.77 17.12 0.56
C LEU A 312 -17.64 15.94 0.09
N GLY A 313 -17.67 14.87 0.86
CA GLY A 313 -18.38 13.63 0.53
C GLY A 313 -17.89 12.46 1.37
N PRO A 314 -18.67 11.37 1.50
CA PRO A 314 -18.32 10.27 2.37
C PRO A 314 -17.01 9.60 1.95
N PHE A 315 -16.12 9.36 2.91
CA PHE A 315 -14.93 8.54 2.71
C PHE A 315 -15.23 7.10 3.10
N ASN A 316 -15.40 6.20 2.12
CA ASN A 316 -15.52 4.76 2.38
C ASN A 316 -14.13 4.08 2.26
N PRO A 317 -13.50 3.64 3.36
CA PRO A 317 -12.16 3.05 3.29
C PRO A 317 -12.06 1.83 2.37
N LYS A 318 -13.13 1.04 2.26
CA LYS A 318 -13.14 -0.17 1.43
C LYS A 318 -13.02 0.12 -0.06
N ASP A 319 -13.39 1.33 -0.49
CA ASP A 319 -13.40 1.75 -1.89
C ASP A 319 -12.26 2.75 -2.19
N ARG A 320 -11.47 3.14 -1.18
CA ARG A 320 -10.44 4.18 -1.29
C ARG A 320 -9.05 3.72 -0.90
N ILE A 321 -8.95 2.66 -0.09
CA ILE A 321 -7.67 2.07 0.32
C ILE A 321 -7.32 0.92 -0.63
N ILE A 322 -6.22 1.06 -1.36
CA ILE A 322 -5.84 0.11 -2.42
C ILE A 322 -5.70 -1.32 -1.88
N GLU A 323 -5.08 -1.52 -0.72
CA GLU A 323 -4.90 -2.84 -0.11
C GLU A 323 -6.23 -3.47 0.35
N TYR A 324 -7.29 -2.68 0.56
CA TYR A 324 -8.62 -3.22 0.84
C TYR A 324 -9.36 -3.62 -0.43
N MET A 325 -9.16 -2.89 -1.53
CA MET A 325 -9.79 -3.16 -2.83
C MET A 325 -9.12 -4.31 -3.58
N VAL A 326 -7.80 -4.40 -3.47
CA VAL A 326 -6.97 -5.40 -4.15
C VAL A 326 -6.92 -6.73 -3.40
N ARG A 327 -7.47 -6.82 -2.18
CA ARG A 327 -7.67 -8.09 -1.47
C ARG A 327 -8.42 -9.04 -2.41
N SER A 328 -7.68 -9.97 -2.98
CA SER A 328 -8.13 -10.77 -4.10
C SER A 328 -9.40 -11.52 -3.72
N PRO A 329 -10.51 -11.36 -4.46
CA PRO A 329 -11.72 -12.17 -4.27
C PRO A 329 -11.50 -13.67 -4.54
N GLU A 330 -10.29 -14.06 -4.98
CA GLU A 330 -9.82 -15.43 -5.19
C GLU A 330 -8.76 -15.85 -4.15
N ASP A 331 -8.96 -15.55 -2.87
CA ASP A 331 -8.02 -15.99 -1.83
C ASP A 331 -8.15 -17.50 -1.55
N SER A 332 -7.39 -18.27 -2.32
CA SER A 332 -6.89 -19.62 -2.00
C SER A 332 -5.96 -19.66 -0.77
N ARG A 333 -5.83 -18.53 -0.06
CA ARG A 333 -5.11 -18.42 1.21
C ARG A 333 -5.83 -19.24 2.28
N LEU A 334 -5.05 -19.78 3.20
CA LEU A 334 -5.52 -20.59 4.30
C LEU A 334 -6.24 -19.74 5.35
N VAL A 335 -5.81 -18.50 5.56
CA VAL A 335 -6.36 -17.59 6.59
C VAL A 335 -7.75 -17.04 6.25
N SER A 336 -8.16 -17.11 4.98
CA SER A 336 -9.51 -16.70 4.54
C SER A 336 -10.54 -17.82 4.68
N LEU A 337 -10.10 -19.07 4.90
CA LEU A 337 -10.99 -20.21 5.10
C LEU A 337 -11.73 -20.08 6.42
N SER A 338 -12.94 -20.64 6.48
CA SER A 338 -13.56 -20.88 7.79
C SER A 338 -12.68 -21.85 8.60
N LEU A 339 -12.72 -21.74 9.93
CA LEU A 339 -11.96 -22.64 10.81
C LEU A 339 -12.21 -24.12 10.48
N GLN A 340 -13.46 -24.47 10.17
CA GLN A 340 -13.82 -25.82 9.76
C GLN A 340 -13.11 -26.25 8.47
N GLN A 341 -13.11 -25.39 7.45
CA GLN A 341 -12.43 -25.67 6.19
C GLN A 341 -10.91 -25.79 6.38
N PHE A 342 -10.29 -24.90 7.14
CA PHE A 342 -8.86 -24.99 7.45
C PHE A 342 -8.50 -26.32 8.11
N VAL A 343 -9.26 -26.76 9.11
CA VAL A 343 -9.04 -28.05 9.79
C VAL A 343 -9.19 -29.23 8.83
N TYR A 344 -10.21 -29.22 7.96
CA TYR A 344 -10.38 -30.27 6.95
C TYR A 344 -9.27 -30.26 5.90
N SER A 345 -8.76 -29.08 5.51
CA SER A 345 -7.62 -28.96 4.61
C SER A 345 -6.34 -29.54 5.22
N VAL A 346 -6.09 -29.35 6.52
CA VAL A 346 -4.96 -29.96 7.23
C VAL A 346 -5.11 -31.48 7.32
N ALA A 347 -6.33 -31.99 7.48
CA ALA A 347 -6.61 -33.43 7.53
C ALA A 347 -6.63 -34.11 6.16
N ALA A 348 -6.57 -33.34 5.06
CA ALA A 348 -6.66 -33.87 3.71
C ALA A 348 -5.39 -34.65 3.31
N ARG A 349 -5.52 -35.49 2.27
CA ARG A 349 -4.39 -36.21 1.67
C ARG A 349 -3.57 -35.29 0.74
N THR A 350 -3.09 -34.19 1.27
CA THR A 350 -2.26 -33.20 0.57
C THR A 350 -0.98 -32.94 1.37
N PRO A 351 0.12 -32.55 0.71
CA PRO A 351 1.38 -32.32 1.41
C PRO A 351 1.43 -30.97 2.15
N ALA A 352 0.52 -30.05 1.85
CA ALA A 352 0.29 -28.79 2.55
C ALA A 352 -1.23 -28.46 2.53
N PRO A 353 -1.78 -27.70 3.50
CA PRO A 353 -1.13 -27.17 4.71
C PRO A 353 -0.71 -28.26 5.70
N GLY A 354 0.34 -28.00 6.48
CA GLY A 354 0.94 -28.98 7.40
C GLY A 354 1.26 -28.42 8.79
N GLY A 355 2.21 -29.06 9.47
CA GLY A 355 2.58 -28.71 10.85
C GLY A 355 3.07 -27.28 11.03
N GLY A 356 3.76 -26.69 10.05
CA GLY A 356 4.20 -25.29 10.10
C GLY A 356 3.03 -24.31 10.09
N SER A 357 2.12 -24.42 9.10
CA SER A 357 0.87 -23.64 9.05
C SER A 357 0.03 -23.78 10.33
N VAL A 358 -0.08 -24.98 10.90
CA VAL A 358 -0.80 -25.20 12.17
C VAL A 358 -0.08 -24.54 13.34
N SER A 359 1.26 -24.58 13.39
CA SER A 359 2.05 -23.90 14.43
C SER A 359 1.82 -22.39 14.39
N ALA A 360 1.77 -21.80 13.20
CA ALA A 360 1.42 -20.39 13.00
C ALA A 360 0.00 -20.05 13.45
N ALA A 361 -0.98 -20.88 13.12
CA ALA A 361 -2.36 -20.70 13.57
C ALA A 361 -2.49 -20.78 15.10
N ILE A 362 -1.82 -21.75 15.75
CA ILE A 362 -1.79 -21.88 17.21
C ILE A 362 -1.10 -20.67 17.84
N ALA A 363 0.01 -20.19 17.27
CA ALA A 363 0.71 -19.01 17.74
C ALA A 363 -0.19 -17.77 17.70
N ALA A 364 -0.89 -17.56 16.59
CA ALA A 364 -1.82 -16.44 16.42
C ALA A 364 -2.95 -16.48 17.46
N LEU A 365 -3.52 -17.66 17.73
CA LEU A 365 -4.51 -17.84 18.80
C LEU A 365 -3.93 -17.54 20.20
N GLY A 366 -2.71 -18.00 20.47
CA GLY A 366 -2.01 -17.71 21.73
C GLY A 366 -1.77 -16.21 21.93
N ALA A 367 -1.31 -15.51 20.89
CA ALA A 367 -1.14 -14.07 20.91
C ALA A 367 -2.50 -13.34 21.07
N ALA A 368 -3.54 -13.80 20.40
CA ALA A 368 -4.89 -13.22 20.50
C ALA A 368 -5.46 -13.33 21.93
N LEU A 369 -5.26 -14.46 22.60
CA LEU A 369 -5.63 -14.61 24.02
C LEU A 369 -4.83 -13.65 24.91
N GLY A 370 -3.53 -13.48 24.66
CA GLY A 370 -2.72 -12.48 25.37
C GLY A 370 -3.27 -11.06 25.21
N ALA A 371 -3.62 -10.66 23.98
CA ALA A 371 -4.27 -9.38 23.71
C ALA A 371 -5.63 -9.26 24.41
N MET A 372 -6.47 -10.30 24.33
CA MET A 372 -7.80 -10.35 24.96
C MET A 372 -7.71 -10.13 26.47
N VAL A 373 -6.78 -10.78 27.18
CA VAL A 373 -6.62 -10.60 28.64
C VAL A 373 -6.35 -9.13 28.96
N GLY A 374 -5.48 -8.48 28.20
CA GLY A 374 -5.22 -7.04 28.36
C GLY A 374 -6.45 -6.19 28.08
N GLN A 375 -7.16 -6.45 26.97
CA GLN A 375 -8.39 -5.73 26.61
C GLN A 375 -9.50 -5.91 27.66
N MET A 376 -9.62 -7.10 28.25
CA MET A 376 -10.60 -7.38 29.31
C MET A 376 -10.29 -6.66 30.63
N THR A 377 -9.08 -6.11 30.74
CA THR A 377 -8.57 -5.30 31.86
C THR A 377 -8.65 -3.81 31.55
N TYR A 378 -8.30 -3.42 30.33
CA TYR A 378 -8.27 -2.04 29.88
C TYR A 378 -9.67 -1.38 29.86
N GLY A 379 -9.72 -0.07 30.14
CA GLY A 379 -10.94 0.75 30.02
C GLY A 379 -12.02 0.53 31.08
N LYS A 380 -11.86 -0.43 32.00
CA LYS A 380 -12.80 -0.65 33.11
C LYS A 380 -12.38 0.16 34.33
N ARG A 381 -13.33 0.87 34.94
CA ARG A 381 -13.11 1.72 36.13
C ARG A 381 -12.34 1.03 37.26
N GLN A 382 -12.60 -0.25 37.52
CA GLN A 382 -11.92 -1.01 38.57
C GLN A 382 -10.42 -1.25 38.32
N PHE A 383 -9.95 -1.05 37.08
CA PHE A 383 -8.57 -1.26 36.66
C PHE A 383 -7.92 0.04 36.13
N GLU A 384 -8.48 1.20 36.46
CA GLU A 384 -8.00 2.50 35.98
C GLU A 384 -6.51 2.75 36.33
N ASN A 385 -6.07 2.30 37.50
CA ASN A 385 -4.67 2.35 37.91
C ASN A 385 -3.72 1.49 37.06
N LEU A 386 -4.26 0.58 36.24
CA LEU A 386 -3.51 -0.29 35.33
C LEU A 386 -3.60 0.20 33.88
N ASP A 387 -4.27 1.32 33.59
CA ASP A 387 -4.44 1.84 32.22
C ASP A 387 -3.10 1.97 31.50
N GLY A 388 -2.13 2.66 32.10
CA GLY A 388 -0.79 2.83 31.53
C GLY A 388 -0.05 1.50 31.30
N VAL A 389 -0.25 0.51 32.17
CA VAL A 389 0.33 -0.83 32.03
C VAL A 389 -0.31 -1.56 30.85
N MET A 390 -1.64 -1.58 30.75
CA MET A 390 -2.36 -2.25 29.66
C MET A 390 -2.05 -1.63 28.30
N ARG A 391 -1.87 -0.30 28.25
CA ARG A 391 -1.44 0.39 27.02
C ARG A 391 -0.07 -0.06 26.50
N GLN A 392 0.80 -0.53 27.39
CA GLN A 392 2.10 -1.09 27.03
C GLN A 392 2.03 -2.58 26.69
N LEU A 393 1.22 -3.35 27.43
CA LEU A 393 1.19 -4.81 27.31
C LEU A 393 0.33 -5.32 26.15
N ILE A 394 -0.74 -4.62 25.75
CA ILE A 394 -1.65 -5.07 24.67
C ILE A 394 -1.00 -5.01 23.28
N PRO A 395 -0.35 -3.91 22.85
CA PRO A 395 0.11 -3.76 21.47
C PRO A 395 1.05 -4.87 20.96
N PRO A 396 2.04 -5.36 21.73
CA PRO A 396 2.92 -6.45 21.28
C PRO A 396 2.16 -7.72 20.86
N PHE A 397 1.08 -8.05 21.57
CA PHE A 397 0.23 -9.20 21.23
C PHE A 397 -0.63 -8.94 20.01
N HIS A 398 -1.29 -7.79 19.95
CA HIS A 398 -2.14 -7.45 18.81
C HIS A 398 -1.33 -7.41 17.50
N GLN A 399 -0.14 -6.80 17.52
CA GLN A 399 0.77 -6.81 16.37
C GLN A 399 1.18 -8.23 15.99
N ALA A 400 1.53 -9.07 16.98
CA ALA A 400 1.91 -10.45 16.73
C ALA A 400 0.79 -11.28 16.11
N VAL A 401 -0.48 -11.03 16.43
CA VAL A 401 -1.61 -11.72 15.78
C VAL A 401 -1.56 -11.54 14.26
N SER A 402 -1.45 -10.30 13.79
CA SER A 402 -1.38 -10.01 12.35
C SER A 402 -0.15 -10.63 11.68
N GLU A 403 1.03 -10.53 12.32
CA GLU A 403 2.28 -11.09 11.80
C GLU A 403 2.25 -12.63 11.74
N LEU A 404 1.71 -13.29 12.77
CA LEU A 404 1.64 -14.76 12.84
C LEU A 404 0.59 -15.34 11.90
N LEU A 405 -0.52 -14.62 11.64
CA LEU A 405 -1.50 -15.02 10.63
C LEU A 405 -0.88 -15.06 9.23
N LEU A 406 -0.06 -14.07 8.87
CA LEU A 406 0.66 -14.07 7.58
C LEU A 406 1.60 -15.28 7.43
N MET A 407 2.12 -15.80 8.54
CA MET A 407 3.01 -16.97 8.52
C MET A 407 2.28 -18.28 8.20
N VAL A 408 0.95 -18.36 8.38
CA VAL A 408 0.16 -19.56 8.03
C VAL A 408 0.27 -19.85 6.54
N ASP A 409 0.08 -18.81 5.72
CA ASP A 409 0.20 -18.89 4.26
C ASP A 409 1.66 -18.95 3.82
N ALA A 410 2.56 -18.23 4.49
CA ALA A 410 3.98 -18.22 4.16
C ALA A 410 4.60 -19.63 4.24
N ASP A 411 4.22 -20.44 5.24
CA ASP A 411 4.67 -21.83 5.37
C ASP A 411 4.26 -22.69 4.18
N SER A 412 2.96 -22.64 3.83
CA SER A 412 2.42 -23.37 2.68
C SER A 412 3.07 -22.91 1.36
N SER A 413 3.28 -21.60 1.20
CA SER A 413 3.93 -21.02 0.02
C SER A 413 5.41 -21.42 -0.11
N ALA A 414 6.14 -21.42 1.01
CA ALA A 414 7.54 -21.84 1.05
C ALA A 414 7.68 -23.33 0.68
N PHE A 415 6.81 -24.19 1.23
CA PHE A 415 6.78 -25.61 0.89
C PHE A 415 6.44 -25.85 -0.59
N ASN A 416 5.42 -25.16 -1.11
CA ASN A 416 5.03 -25.27 -2.52
C ASN A 416 6.13 -24.79 -3.48
N SER A 417 6.91 -23.77 -3.08
CA SER A 417 8.07 -23.30 -3.84
C SER A 417 9.15 -24.38 -3.92
N TYR A 418 9.44 -25.06 -2.81
CA TYR A 418 10.36 -26.20 -2.78
C TYR A 418 9.88 -27.37 -3.66
N MET A 419 8.58 -27.72 -3.58
CA MET A 419 7.97 -28.75 -4.44
C MET A 419 8.02 -28.39 -5.93
N THR A 420 7.93 -27.10 -6.26
CA THR A 420 8.07 -26.62 -7.64
C THR A 420 9.52 -26.75 -8.11
N ALA A 421 10.49 -26.39 -7.27
CA ALA A 421 11.91 -26.58 -7.57
C ALA A 421 12.26 -28.05 -7.80
N LEU A 422 11.68 -28.99 -7.03
CA LEU A 422 11.87 -30.43 -7.21
C LEU A 422 11.47 -30.93 -8.62
N LYS A 423 10.46 -30.30 -9.23
CA LYS A 423 9.92 -30.63 -10.56
C LYS A 423 10.71 -30.01 -11.72
N LEU A 424 11.71 -29.15 -11.45
CA LEU A 424 12.52 -28.56 -12.51
C LEU A 424 13.26 -29.64 -13.35
N PRO A 425 13.53 -29.35 -14.63
CA PRO A 425 14.33 -30.24 -15.49
C PRO A 425 15.69 -30.59 -14.89
N LYS A 426 16.23 -31.73 -15.32
CA LYS A 426 17.48 -32.30 -14.79
C LYS A 426 18.30 -33.03 -15.87
N LYS A 427 18.19 -32.60 -17.12
CA LYS A 427 18.83 -33.28 -18.28
C LYS A 427 20.21 -32.70 -18.58
N THR A 428 20.38 -31.39 -18.43
CA THR A 428 21.67 -30.73 -18.67
C THR A 428 22.37 -30.34 -17.36
N THR A 429 23.69 -30.13 -17.41
CA THR A 429 24.46 -29.65 -16.25
C THR A 429 23.97 -28.29 -15.74
N GLU A 430 23.56 -27.40 -16.66
CA GLU A 430 22.98 -26.10 -16.32
C GLU A 430 21.61 -26.25 -15.64
N GLU A 431 20.76 -27.14 -16.13
CA GLU A 431 19.46 -27.45 -15.53
C GLU A 431 19.62 -28.04 -14.13
N ILE A 432 20.57 -28.98 -13.94
CA ILE A 432 20.86 -29.58 -12.63
C ILE A 432 21.30 -28.50 -11.64
N LYS A 433 22.24 -27.63 -12.03
CA LYS A 433 22.73 -26.55 -11.15
C LYS A 433 21.62 -25.55 -10.80
N LYS A 434 20.78 -25.16 -11.77
CA LYS A 434 19.64 -24.27 -11.54
C LYS A 434 18.61 -24.89 -10.61
N ARG A 435 18.32 -26.18 -10.81
CA ARG A 435 17.42 -26.96 -9.96
C ARG A 435 17.94 -27.07 -8.52
N GLU A 436 19.21 -27.40 -8.33
CA GLU A 436 19.84 -27.49 -7.01
C GLU A 436 19.82 -26.15 -6.29
N THR A 437 20.15 -25.06 -6.98
CA THR A 437 20.10 -23.70 -6.42
C THR A 437 18.68 -23.35 -5.96
N ALA A 438 17.68 -23.55 -6.83
CA ALA A 438 16.28 -23.29 -6.50
C ALA A 438 15.75 -24.16 -5.35
N MET A 439 16.21 -25.41 -5.25
CA MET A 439 15.86 -26.30 -4.14
C MET A 439 16.45 -25.81 -2.81
N GLN A 440 17.73 -25.42 -2.80
CA GLN A 440 18.39 -24.91 -1.58
C GLN A 440 17.76 -23.59 -1.13
N GLU A 441 17.46 -22.66 -2.04
CA GLU A 441 16.71 -21.44 -1.71
C GLU A 441 15.32 -21.74 -1.16
N GLY A 442 14.61 -22.71 -1.76
CA GLY A 442 13.30 -23.15 -1.29
C GLY A 442 13.34 -23.72 0.14
N LEU A 443 14.34 -24.56 0.45
CA LEU A 443 14.56 -25.10 1.79
C LEU A 443 14.93 -24.02 2.81
N GLN A 444 15.81 -23.09 2.44
CA GLN A 444 16.17 -21.96 3.31
C GLN A 444 14.95 -21.11 3.64
N ARG A 445 14.05 -20.84 2.68
CA ARG A 445 12.78 -20.15 2.94
C ARG A 445 11.87 -20.98 3.85
N ALA A 446 11.74 -22.29 3.60
CA ALA A 446 10.94 -23.20 4.42
C ALA A 446 11.43 -23.31 5.87
N VAL A 447 12.73 -23.12 6.13
CA VAL A 447 13.31 -23.04 7.47
C VAL A 447 13.15 -21.64 8.09
N SER A 448 13.25 -20.60 7.27
CA SER A 448 13.19 -19.20 7.75
C SER A 448 11.83 -18.81 8.30
N VAL A 449 10.73 -19.33 7.73
CA VAL A 449 9.36 -19.05 8.22
C VAL A 449 9.13 -19.54 9.67
N PRO A 450 9.33 -20.83 10.00
CA PRO A 450 9.17 -21.30 11.39
C PRO A 450 10.22 -20.70 12.34
N LEU A 451 11.43 -20.35 11.87
CA LEU A 451 12.40 -19.65 12.70
C LEU A 451 11.89 -18.25 13.09
N ALA A 452 11.40 -17.47 12.11
CA ALA A 452 10.82 -16.16 12.34
C ALA A 452 9.58 -16.23 13.26
N LEU A 453 8.78 -17.29 13.14
CA LEU A 453 7.67 -17.56 14.06
C LEU A 453 8.16 -17.73 15.51
N ALA A 454 9.18 -18.55 15.73
CA ALA A 454 9.72 -18.79 17.06
C ALA A 454 10.38 -17.52 17.64
N ASP A 455 11.13 -16.78 16.82
CA ASP A 455 11.67 -15.47 17.20
C ASP A 455 10.56 -14.49 17.57
N ARG A 456 9.45 -14.45 16.81
CA ARG A 456 8.34 -13.55 17.10
C ARG A 456 7.61 -13.91 18.40
N ILE A 457 7.51 -15.19 18.73
CA ILE A 457 6.92 -15.62 20.01
C ILE A 457 7.84 -15.24 21.17
N SER A 458 9.17 -15.28 21.00
CA SER A 458 10.13 -14.98 22.08
C SER A 458 9.90 -13.60 22.72
N VAL A 459 9.51 -12.61 21.92
CA VAL A 459 9.25 -11.24 22.42
C VAL A 459 7.94 -11.10 23.20
N LEU A 460 7.09 -12.13 23.20
CA LEU A 460 5.78 -12.10 23.89
C LEU A 460 5.85 -12.65 25.31
N TRP A 461 6.92 -13.36 25.69
CA TRP A 461 7.00 -14.03 26.99
C TRP A 461 6.99 -13.07 28.18
N ALA A 462 7.82 -12.02 28.13
CA ALA A 462 7.86 -11.02 29.18
C ALA A 462 6.52 -10.27 29.33
N PRO A 463 5.93 -9.71 28.24
CA PRO A 463 4.59 -9.13 28.30
C PRO A 463 3.51 -10.10 28.80
N LEU A 464 3.58 -11.39 28.45
CA LEU A 464 2.58 -12.37 28.87
C LEU A 464 2.63 -12.63 30.37
N LYS A 465 3.84 -12.72 30.93
CA LYS A 465 4.04 -12.87 32.36
C LYS A 465 3.51 -11.66 33.13
N GLU A 466 3.77 -10.46 32.65
CA GLU A 466 3.20 -9.24 33.24
C GLU A 466 1.67 -9.18 33.08
N MET A 467 1.15 -9.64 31.94
CA MET A 467 -0.30 -9.74 31.71
C MET A 467 -0.96 -10.67 32.72
N VAL A 468 -0.30 -11.77 33.10
CA VAL A 468 -0.77 -12.67 34.16
C VAL A 468 -0.72 -12.02 35.55
N ILE A 469 0.24 -11.15 35.83
CA ILE A 469 0.39 -10.48 37.13
C ILE A 469 -0.65 -9.36 37.31
N TYR A 470 -0.86 -8.56 36.26
CA TYR A 470 -1.69 -7.35 36.34
C TYR A 470 -3.08 -7.50 35.74
N GLY A 471 -3.24 -8.33 34.70
CA GLY A 471 -4.47 -8.47 33.94
C GLY A 471 -5.66 -8.95 34.78
N ASN A 472 -6.86 -8.94 34.22
CA ASN A 472 -8.06 -9.37 34.92
C ASN A 472 -7.93 -10.84 35.35
N ILE A 473 -8.02 -11.10 36.66
CA ILE A 473 -7.89 -12.45 37.22
C ILE A 473 -8.95 -13.43 36.68
N ALA A 474 -10.12 -12.92 36.29
CA ALA A 474 -11.16 -13.74 35.66
C ALA A 474 -10.73 -14.33 34.31
N CYS A 475 -9.70 -13.76 33.67
CA CYS A 475 -9.10 -14.24 32.43
C CYS A 475 -7.83 -15.07 32.67
N LYS A 476 -7.60 -15.56 33.91
CA LYS A 476 -6.44 -16.40 34.26
C LYS A 476 -6.35 -17.63 33.36
N SER A 477 -7.47 -18.33 33.13
CA SER A 477 -7.50 -19.50 32.23
C SER A 477 -7.09 -19.15 30.81
N ASP A 478 -7.50 -17.98 30.31
CA ASP A 478 -7.18 -17.52 28.96
C ASP A 478 -5.67 -17.28 28.81
N ALA A 479 -5.04 -16.68 29.82
CA ALA A 479 -3.58 -16.47 29.85
C ALA A 479 -2.79 -17.79 29.98
N GLN A 480 -3.30 -18.76 30.73
CA GLN A 480 -2.69 -20.09 30.83
C GLN A 480 -2.74 -20.84 29.49
N VAL A 481 -3.87 -20.78 28.78
CA VAL A 481 -4.01 -21.34 27.42
C VAL A 481 -3.10 -20.59 26.44
N ALA A 482 -3.01 -19.26 26.53
CA ALA A 482 -2.08 -18.46 25.72
C ALA A 482 -0.63 -18.95 25.86
N ALA A 483 -0.17 -19.17 27.10
CA ALA A 483 1.18 -19.65 27.37
C ALA A 483 1.46 -21.02 26.73
N LYS A 484 0.53 -21.98 26.88
CA LYS A 484 0.67 -23.31 26.30
C LYS A 484 0.52 -23.32 24.78
N ALA A 485 -0.32 -22.47 24.21
CA ALA A 485 -0.44 -22.32 22.76
C ALA A 485 0.88 -21.80 22.17
N LEU A 486 1.44 -20.73 22.71
CA LEU A 486 2.72 -20.17 22.27
C LEU A 486 3.88 -21.18 22.43
N GLU A 487 3.92 -21.93 23.54
CA GLU A 487 4.92 -22.98 23.75
C GLU A 487 4.81 -24.09 22.69
N THR A 488 3.58 -24.55 22.42
CA THR A 488 3.30 -25.60 21.43
C THR A 488 3.64 -25.12 20.01
N ALA A 489 3.42 -23.85 19.71
CA ALA A 489 3.80 -23.29 18.43
C ALA A 489 5.32 -23.25 18.22
N VAL A 490 6.11 -22.87 19.24
CA VAL A 490 7.58 -22.95 19.19
C VAL A 490 8.06 -24.40 19.08
N PHE A 491 7.40 -25.32 19.78
CA PHE A 491 7.66 -26.76 19.63
C PHE A 491 7.45 -27.21 18.18
N GLY A 492 6.31 -26.86 17.57
CA GLY A 492 6.04 -27.18 16.17
C GLY A 492 7.05 -26.54 15.22
N ALA A 493 7.40 -25.27 15.43
CA ALA A 493 8.43 -24.56 14.67
C ALA A 493 9.77 -25.30 14.70
N TYR A 494 10.23 -25.71 15.89
CA TYR A 494 11.49 -26.41 16.07
C TYR A 494 11.57 -27.70 15.25
N TYR A 495 10.50 -28.51 15.22
CA TYR A 495 10.50 -29.75 14.45
C TYR A 495 10.40 -29.50 12.94
N ASN A 496 9.67 -28.46 12.51
CA ASN A 496 9.62 -28.06 11.10
C ASN A 496 10.98 -27.51 10.61
N ILE A 497 11.73 -26.80 11.47
CA ILE A 497 13.11 -26.40 11.19
C ILE A 497 14.00 -27.65 11.09
N THR A 498 13.98 -28.51 12.12
CA THR A 498 14.88 -29.66 12.21
C THR A 498 14.70 -30.66 11.06
N ILE A 499 13.47 -30.86 10.58
CA ILE A 499 13.23 -31.77 9.45
C ILE A 499 13.77 -31.21 8.13
N ASN A 500 13.58 -29.92 7.85
CA ASN A 500 14.02 -29.28 6.61
C ASN A 500 15.54 -29.03 6.59
N LEU A 501 16.17 -28.80 7.76
CA LEU A 501 17.62 -28.62 7.84
C LEU A 501 18.40 -29.84 7.35
N LYS A 502 17.84 -31.06 7.39
CA LYS A 502 18.52 -32.28 6.92
C LYS A 502 18.97 -32.16 5.46
N ASP A 503 18.16 -31.53 4.63
CA ASP A 503 18.35 -31.45 3.18
C ASP A 503 19.09 -30.18 2.72
N ILE A 504 19.40 -29.27 3.65
CA ILE A 504 20.24 -28.10 3.38
C ILE A 504 21.71 -28.53 3.31
N THR A 505 22.51 -27.94 2.42
CA THR A 505 23.95 -28.25 2.26
C THR A 505 24.88 -27.23 2.89
N ASP A 506 24.41 -26.02 3.18
CA ASP A 506 25.18 -24.99 3.90
C ASP A 506 25.30 -25.33 5.39
N ASP A 507 26.42 -25.93 5.78
CA ASP A 507 26.68 -26.36 7.16
C ASP A 507 26.73 -25.19 8.15
N ALA A 508 27.21 -24.02 7.74
CA ALA A 508 27.27 -22.85 8.62
C ALA A 508 25.85 -22.36 8.93
N PHE A 509 24.99 -22.26 7.91
CA PHE A 509 23.58 -21.95 8.07
C PHE A 509 22.85 -22.98 8.93
N LYS A 510 23.10 -24.28 8.70
CA LYS A 510 22.48 -25.37 9.48
C LYS A 510 22.82 -25.29 10.96
N MET A 511 24.11 -25.16 11.28
CA MET A 511 24.56 -25.11 12.68
C MET A 511 24.01 -23.88 13.40
N ALA A 512 24.05 -22.71 12.75
CA ALA A 512 23.51 -21.48 13.32
C ALA A 512 22.00 -21.58 13.58
N THR A 513 21.24 -22.06 12.59
CA THR A 513 19.78 -22.18 12.67
C THR A 513 19.35 -23.23 13.70
N GLN A 514 19.98 -24.41 13.73
CA GLN A 514 19.68 -25.45 14.71
C GLN A 514 19.95 -24.96 16.14
N LYS A 515 21.08 -24.25 16.35
CA LYS A 515 21.42 -23.68 17.66
C LYS A 515 20.38 -22.64 18.09
N ARG A 516 20.00 -21.72 17.20
CA ARG A 516 18.99 -20.70 17.52
C ARG A 516 17.63 -21.32 17.83
N ALA A 517 17.18 -22.27 17.02
CA ALA A 517 15.91 -22.97 17.24
C ALA A 517 15.88 -23.73 18.57
N ALA A 518 16.98 -24.39 18.96
CA ALA A 518 17.09 -25.08 20.25
C ALA A 518 17.03 -24.11 21.44
N VAL A 519 17.70 -22.95 21.33
CA VAL A 519 17.63 -21.88 22.36
C VAL A 519 16.19 -21.37 22.51
N LEU A 520 15.52 -21.06 21.41
CA LEU A 520 14.13 -20.58 21.41
C LEU A 520 13.17 -21.61 22.01
N LEU A 521 13.35 -22.90 21.70
CA LEU A 521 12.54 -23.96 22.28
C LEU A 521 12.74 -24.08 23.80
N GLN A 522 13.99 -23.96 24.27
CA GLN A 522 14.28 -24.02 25.70
C GLN A 522 13.71 -22.80 26.43
N GLU A 523 13.90 -21.60 25.88
CA GLU A 523 13.32 -20.36 26.38
C GLU A 523 11.79 -20.45 26.46
N ALA A 524 11.13 -21.02 25.43
CA ALA A 524 9.68 -21.19 25.42
C ALA A 524 9.18 -22.10 26.56
N LYS A 525 9.88 -23.21 26.83
CA LYS A 525 9.53 -24.11 27.94
C LYS A 525 9.67 -23.42 29.30
N GLU A 526 10.80 -22.74 29.52
CA GLU A 526 11.08 -22.04 30.77
C GLU A 526 10.11 -20.87 30.99
N SER A 527 9.86 -20.09 29.94
CA SER A 527 8.95 -18.94 29.99
C SER A 527 7.51 -19.37 30.20
N ALA A 528 7.03 -20.40 29.50
CA ALA A 528 5.68 -20.92 29.70
C ALA A 528 5.51 -21.44 31.14
N ALA A 529 6.48 -22.18 31.68
CA ALA A 529 6.45 -22.63 33.07
C ALA A 529 6.42 -21.45 34.05
N ALA A 530 7.21 -20.40 33.81
CA ALA A 530 7.24 -19.21 34.66
C ALA A 530 5.91 -18.42 34.61
N VAL A 531 5.26 -18.34 33.45
CA VAL A 531 3.94 -17.72 33.29
C VAL A 531 2.87 -18.51 34.03
N LEU A 532 2.87 -19.84 33.90
CA LEU A 532 1.90 -20.71 34.57
C LEU A 532 2.07 -20.68 36.09
N LEU A 533 3.30 -20.70 36.59
CA LEU A 533 3.60 -20.53 38.01
C LEU A 533 3.07 -19.20 38.54
N ALA A 534 3.35 -18.09 37.83
CA ALA A 534 2.86 -16.77 38.21
C ALA A 534 1.32 -16.71 38.23
N ALA A 535 0.66 -17.45 37.33
CA ALA A 535 -0.79 -17.56 37.32
C ALA A 535 -1.28 -18.31 38.56
N ASP A 536 -0.66 -19.43 38.90
CA ASP A 536 -1.04 -20.28 40.03
C ASP A 536 -0.84 -19.60 41.39
N ASP A 537 0.24 -18.82 41.53
CA ASP A 537 0.54 -18.03 42.73
C ASP A 537 -0.44 -16.86 42.92
N ARG A 538 -1.11 -16.43 41.84
CA ARG A 538 -2.11 -15.37 41.87
C ARG A 538 -3.47 -15.93 42.32
N LYS A 539 -3.87 -15.53 43.53
CA LYS A 539 -5.12 -15.94 44.21
C LYS A 539 -6.30 -15.06 43.86
#